data_AF-A0A8D3Y0K4-F1
#
_entry.id   AF-A0A8D3Y0K4-F1
#
_cell.length_a   1.000
_cell.length_b   1.000
_cell.length_c   1.000
_cell.angle_alpha   90.00
_cell.angle_beta   90.00
_cell.angle_gamma   90.00
#
_symmetry.space_group_name_H-M   'P 1'
#
loop_
_entity.id
_entity.type
_entity.pdbx_description
1 polymer ?
#
loop_
_entity_poly.entity_id
_entity_poly.type
_entity_poly.pdbx_seq_one_letter_code
_entity_poly.pdbx_strand_id
1 'polypeptide(L)'
;MKYARTSAYHPVQIPLGLVIWSLWFIGMYGGQAVVCTLAPPAPEQGVWNWLNAGLGLLTLLTLGLLVWLASHFWRLSRPPHQLNERQVFVTKIAAGIHMIAAIATLFVGIPLLQIPPCL
;
A
#
# COMPACT_ATOMS: atom_id res chain seq x y z
N MET A 1 -26.67 -7.01 -7.43
CA MET A 1 -25.98 -6.07 -6.50
C MET A 1 -26.31 -4.66 -6.97
N LYS A 2 -26.85 -3.77 -6.12
CA LYS A 2 -27.49 -2.50 -6.53
C LYS A 2 -26.52 -1.30 -6.65
N TYR A 3 -25.22 -1.49 -6.38
CA TYR A 3 -24.21 -0.42 -6.38
C TYR A 3 -23.17 -0.63 -7.49
N ALA A 4 -22.74 0.45 -8.14
CA ALA A 4 -21.62 0.44 -9.07
C ALA A 4 -20.33 -0.03 -8.36
N ARG A 5 -19.41 -0.68 -9.11
CA ARG A 5 -18.14 -1.20 -8.54
C ARG A 5 -17.28 -0.12 -7.88
N THR A 6 -17.42 1.12 -8.33
CA THR A 6 -16.72 2.30 -7.81
C THR A 6 -17.31 2.82 -6.49
N SER A 7 -18.47 2.33 -6.05
CA SER A 7 -19.07 2.74 -4.79
C SER A 7 -18.24 2.24 -3.61
N ALA A 8 -18.04 3.10 -2.61
CA ALA A 8 -17.38 2.77 -1.34
C ALA A 8 -18.06 1.60 -0.58
N TYR A 9 -19.33 1.30 -0.89
CA TYR A 9 -20.09 0.23 -0.27
C TYR A 9 -20.05 -1.09 -1.06
N HIS A 10 -19.36 -1.11 -2.20
CA HIS A 10 -19.24 -2.31 -3.00
C HIS A 10 -18.20 -3.27 -2.38
N PRO A 11 -18.47 -4.58 -2.28
CA PRO A 11 -17.53 -5.55 -1.68
C PRO A 11 -16.15 -5.61 -2.33
N VAL A 12 -15.99 -5.08 -3.55
CA VAL A 12 -14.69 -5.00 -4.25
C VAL A 12 -13.67 -4.12 -3.51
N GLN A 13 -14.14 -3.22 -2.64
CA GLN A 13 -13.26 -2.38 -1.81
C GLN A 13 -12.52 -3.21 -0.73
N ILE A 14 -12.99 -4.42 -0.42
CA ILE A 14 -12.38 -5.32 0.56
C ILE A 14 -10.98 -5.76 0.12
N PRO A 15 -10.79 -6.44 -1.04
CA PRO A 15 -9.46 -6.87 -1.46
C PRO A 15 -8.56 -5.73 -1.96
N LEU A 16 -9.09 -4.52 -2.16
CA LEU A 16 -8.36 -3.42 -2.80
C LEU A 16 -7.07 -3.05 -2.05
N GLY A 17 -7.09 -3.04 -0.72
CA GLY A 17 -5.88 -2.79 0.08
C GLY A 17 -4.77 -3.80 -0.18
N LEU A 18 -5.12 -5.08 -0.35
CA LEU A 18 -4.15 -6.13 -0.69
C LEU A 18 -3.65 -5.99 -2.13
N VAL A 19 -4.52 -5.61 -3.08
CA VAL A 19 -4.12 -5.38 -4.47
C VAL A 19 -3.10 -4.24 -4.56
N ILE A 20 -3.36 -3.11 -3.87
CA ILE A 20 -2.43 -1.98 -3.81
C ILE A 20 -1.08 -2.42 -3.22
N TRP A 21 -1.12 -3.16 -2.11
CA TRP A 21 0.09 -3.71 -1.49
C TRP A 21 0.85 -4.66 -2.43
N SER A 22 0.16 -5.53 -3.15
CA SER A 22 0.79 -6.44 -4.11
C SER A 22 1.45 -5.70 -5.27
N LEU A 23 0.81 -4.65 -5.80
CA LEU A 23 1.39 -3.80 -6.83
C LEU A 23 2.65 -3.10 -6.33
N TRP A 24 2.62 -2.58 -5.11
CA TRP A 24 3.80 -2.01 -4.46
C TRP A 24 4.91 -3.07 -4.31
N PHE A 25 4.59 -4.26 -3.81
CA PHE A 25 5.54 -5.35 -3.62
C PHE A 25 6.24 -5.74 -4.93
N ILE A 26 5.47 -5.90 -6.01
CA ILE A 26 6.01 -6.15 -7.36
C ILE A 26 6.91 -5.01 -7.80
N GLY A 27 6.50 -3.76 -7.58
CA GLY A 27 7.28 -2.58 -7.89
C GLY A 27 8.62 -2.54 -7.14
N MET A 28 8.62 -2.89 -5.85
CA MET A 28 9.84 -2.92 -5.03
C MET A 28 10.81 -3.98 -5.53
N TYR A 29 10.42 -5.26 -5.50
CA TYR A 29 11.33 -6.35 -5.82
C TYR A 29 11.63 -6.45 -7.31
N GLY A 30 10.61 -6.32 -8.16
CA GLY A 30 10.77 -6.38 -9.61
C GLY A 30 11.51 -5.15 -10.15
N GLY A 31 11.15 -3.95 -9.69
CA GLY A 31 11.82 -2.72 -10.08
C GLY A 31 13.29 -2.71 -9.65
N GLN A 32 13.59 -3.10 -8.41
CA GLN A 32 14.95 -3.24 -7.92
C GLN A 32 15.76 -4.24 -8.76
N ALA A 33 15.23 -5.43 -9.05
CA ALA A 33 15.92 -6.45 -9.85
C ALA A 33 16.27 -5.93 -11.27
N VAL A 34 15.33 -5.25 -11.92
CA VAL A 34 15.53 -4.66 -13.25
C VAL A 34 16.59 -3.56 -13.20
N VAL A 35 16.50 -2.62 -12.24
CA VAL A 35 17.46 -1.52 -12.12
C VAL A 35 18.86 -2.03 -11.79
N CYS A 36 19.00 -2.98 -10.86
CA CYS A 36 20.29 -3.57 -10.53
C CYS A 36 20.95 -4.26 -11.73
N THR A 37 20.16 -4.77 -12.68
CA THR A 37 20.69 -5.39 -13.90
C THR A 37 21.08 -4.37 -14.96
N LEU A 38 20.29 -3.30 -15.13
CA LEU A 38 20.44 -2.36 -16.24
C LEU A 38 21.27 -1.11 -15.90
N ALA A 39 21.16 -0.63 -14.67
CA ALA A 39 21.76 0.63 -14.21
C ALA A 39 22.01 0.59 -12.68
N PRO A 40 22.90 -0.28 -12.19
CA PRO A 40 23.20 -0.35 -10.77
C PRO A 40 23.78 0.98 -10.25
N PRO A 41 23.39 1.44 -9.05
CA PRO A 41 24.00 2.59 -8.41
C PRO A 41 25.47 2.30 -8.04
N ALA A 42 26.28 3.35 -7.95
CA ALA A 42 27.69 3.21 -7.59
C ALA A 42 27.84 2.57 -6.19
N PRO A 43 28.68 1.55 -6.00
CA PRO A 43 28.80 0.82 -4.73
C PRO A 43 29.14 1.69 -3.53
N GLU A 44 29.91 2.77 -3.76
CA GLU A 44 30.29 3.76 -2.76
C GLU A 44 29.12 4.54 -2.14
N GLN A 45 27.97 4.59 -2.81
CA GLN A 45 26.76 5.24 -2.27
C GLN A 45 26.06 4.38 -1.22
N GLY A 46 26.36 3.07 -1.17
CA GLY A 46 25.77 2.13 -0.21
C GLY A 46 24.24 2.23 -0.17
N VAL A 47 23.67 2.50 1.00
CA VAL A 47 22.22 2.66 1.21
C VAL A 47 21.70 4.03 0.72
N TRP A 48 22.55 5.05 0.66
CA TRP A 48 22.19 6.44 0.31
C TRP A 48 22.32 6.69 -1.19
N ASN A 49 21.56 5.95 -1.99
CA ASN A 49 21.55 6.05 -3.44
C ASN A 49 20.17 6.48 -3.97
N TRP A 50 20.12 6.88 -5.24
CA TRP A 50 18.90 7.34 -5.90
C TRP A 50 17.82 6.25 -6.02
N LEU A 51 18.22 4.98 -6.12
CA LEU A 51 17.30 3.84 -6.20
C LEU A 51 16.57 3.65 -4.87
N ASN A 52 17.29 3.60 -3.74
CA ASN A 52 16.70 3.55 -2.40
C ASN A 52 15.84 4.79 -2.10
N ALA A 53 16.24 5.98 -2.57
CA ALA A 53 15.40 7.17 -2.46
C ALA A 53 14.07 7.02 -3.23
N GLY A 54 14.12 6.48 -4.46
CA GLY A 54 12.94 6.19 -5.27
C GLY A 54 12.03 5.11 -4.67
N LEU A 55 12.61 4.01 -4.19
CA LEU A 55 11.89 2.94 -3.49
C LEU A 55 11.28 3.44 -2.17
N GLY A 56 12.01 4.30 -1.44
CA GLY A 56 11.52 4.97 -0.25
C GLY A 56 10.33 5.87 -0.54
N LEU A 57 10.41 6.69 -1.59
CA LEU A 57 9.29 7.52 -2.04
C LEU A 57 8.07 6.70 -2.43
N LEU A 58 8.25 5.62 -3.21
CA LEU A 58 7.17 4.70 -3.59
C LEU A 58 6.50 4.07 -2.35
N THR A 59 7.31 3.69 -1.36
CA THR A 59 6.83 3.17 -0.08
C THR A 59 6.02 4.20 0.70
N LEU A 60 6.51 5.44 0.80
CA LEU A 60 5.81 6.52 1.49
C LEU A 60 4.48 6.87 0.81
N LEU A 61 4.45 6.94 -0.53
CA LEU A 61 3.23 7.20 -1.29
C LEU A 61 2.20 6.08 -1.09
N THR A 62 2.64 4.82 -1.16
CA THR A 62 1.76 3.65 -0.95
C THR A 62 1.22 3.61 0.47
N LEU A 63 2.09 3.83 1.46
CA LEU A 63 1.69 3.91 2.87
C LEU A 63 0.69 5.02 3.11
N GLY A 64 0.97 6.23 2.60
CA GLY A 64 0.07 7.37 2.72
C GLY A 64 -1.30 7.09 2.10
N LEU A 65 -1.33 6.48 0.92
CA LEU A 65 -2.57 6.06 0.26
C LEU A 65 -3.35 5.04 1.10
N LEU A 66 -2.69 4.00 1.60
CA LEU A 66 -3.34 2.95 2.40
C LEU A 66 -3.87 3.48 3.73
N VAL A 67 -3.10 4.31 4.44
CA VAL A 67 -3.54 4.96 5.68
C VAL A 67 -4.69 5.93 5.43
N TRP A 68 -4.64 6.69 4.34
CA TRP A 68 -5.74 7.57 3.93
C TRP A 68 -7.01 6.77 3.63
N LEU A 69 -6.92 5.69 2.85
CA LEU A 69 -8.05 4.80 2.56
C LEU A 69 -8.62 4.14 3.83
N ALA A 70 -7.75 3.62 4.70
CA ALA A 70 -8.15 3.04 5.97
C ALA A 70 -8.92 4.07 6.83
N SER A 71 -8.39 5.29 6.92
CA SER A 71 -9.02 6.40 7.63
C SER A 71 -10.34 6.82 7.01
N HIS A 72 -10.42 6.84 5.67
CA HIS A 72 -11.62 7.19 4.93
C HIS A 72 -12.75 6.17 5.19
N PHE A 73 -12.50 4.88 5.02
CA PHE A 73 -13.48 3.82 5.30
C PHE A 73 -13.87 3.75 6.78
N TRP A 74 -12.92 3.98 7.68
CA TRP A 74 -13.20 4.06 9.11
C TRP A 74 -14.15 5.21 9.45
N ARG A 75 -13.93 6.40 8.89
CA ARG A 75 -14.82 7.57 9.06
C ARG A 75 -16.20 7.31 8.46
N LEU A 76 -16.30 6.68 7.29
CA LEU A 76 -17.57 6.32 6.68
C LEU A 76 -18.37 5.33 7.53
N SER A 77 -17.70 4.44 8.27
CA SER A 77 -18.36 3.47 9.16
C SER A 77 -18.93 4.08 10.45
N ARG A 78 -18.65 5.35 10.75
CA ARG A 78 -19.09 6.05 11.97
C ARG A 78 -20.38 6.87 11.74
N PRO A 79 -21.21 7.09 12.79
CA PRO A 79 -22.35 8.00 12.75
C PRO A 79 -21.93 9.40 12.27
N PRO A 80 -22.77 10.17 11.54
CA PRO A 80 -24.23 10.05 11.43
C PRO A 80 -24.75 9.26 10.21
N HIS A 81 -23.88 8.55 9.50
CA HIS A 81 -24.30 7.82 8.29
C HIS A 81 -25.27 6.69 8.67
N GLN A 82 -26.51 6.77 8.18
CA GLN A 82 -27.47 5.66 8.25
C GLN A 82 -27.06 4.57 7.27
N LEU A 83 -26.13 3.72 7.69
CA LEU A 83 -25.67 2.57 6.93
C LEU A 83 -26.46 1.33 7.31
N ASN A 84 -26.81 0.53 6.32
CA ASN A 84 -27.31 -0.83 6.55
C ASN A 84 -26.20 -1.72 7.13
N GLU A 85 -26.55 -2.79 7.85
CA GLU A 85 -25.58 -3.71 8.48
C GLU A 85 -24.50 -4.21 7.51
N ARG A 86 -24.89 -4.53 6.26
CA ARG A 86 -23.95 -4.93 5.20
C ARG A 86 -22.93 -3.83 4.86
N GLN A 87 -23.35 -2.57 4.82
CA GLN A 87 -22.47 -1.45 4.49
C GLN A 87 -21.50 -1.15 5.63
N VAL A 88 -21.96 -1.28 6.89
CA VAL A 88 -21.10 -1.20 8.07
C VAL A 88 -20.05 -2.31 8.03
N PHE A 89 -20.45 -3.54 7.70
CA PHE A 89 -19.53 -4.67 7.54
C PHE A 89 -18.47 -4.43 6.46
N VAL A 90 -18.89 -4.04 5.25
CA VAL A 90 -17.97 -3.77 4.13
C VAL A 90 -17.00 -2.65 4.48
N THR A 91 -17.47 -1.53 5.04
CA THR A 91 -16.61 -0.39 5.37
C THR A 91 -15.62 -0.70 6.50
N LYS A 92 -16.04 -1.44 7.53
CA LYS A 92 -15.14 -1.86 8.62
C LYS A 92 -14.06 -2.84 8.16
N ILE A 93 -14.45 -3.87 7.38
CA ILE A 93 -13.47 -4.83 6.84
C ILE A 93 -12.52 -4.14 5.86
N ALA A 94 -13.03 -3.30 4.97
CA ALA A 94 -12.19 -2.53 4.07
C ALA A 94 -11.18 -1.70 4.88
N ALA A 95 -11.62 -0.93 5.88
CA ALA A 95 -10.71 -0.17 6.74
C ALA A 95 -9.61 -1.05 7.38
N GLY A 96 -9.98 -2.23 7.91
CA GLY A 96 -9.04 -3.18 8.49
C GLY A 96 -8.02 -3.71 7.50
N ILE A 97 -8.44 -4.10 6.30
CA ILE A 97 -7.54 -4.63 5.26
C ILE A 97 -6.56 -3.56 4.78
N HIS A 98 -7.00 -2.32 4.57
CA HIS A 98 -6.10 -1.24 4.19
C HIS A 98 -5.07 -0.95 5.30
N MET A 99 -5.47 -1.04 6.57
CA MET A 99 -4.55 -0.89 7.71
C MET A 99 -3.53 -2.04 7.78
N ILE A 100 -3.96 -3.29 7.59
CA ILE A 100 -3.06 -4.45 7.56
C ILE A 100 -2.07 -4.31 6.41
N ALA A 101 -2.54 -3.91 5.23
CA ALA A 101 -1.68 -3.64 4.07
C ALA A 101 -0.66 -2.52 4.36
N ALA A 102 -1.06 -1.45 5.05
CA ALA A 102 -0.15 -0.38 5.47
C ALA A 102 0.94 -0.89 6.43
N ILE A 103 0.56 -1.71 7.42
CA ILE A 103 1.52 -2.31 8.36
C ILE A 103 2.47 -3.26 7.63
N ALA A 104 1.95 -4.09 6.72
CA ALA A 104 2.78 -4.98 5.89
C ALA A 104 3.76 -4.20 4.99
N THR A 105 3.34 -3.05 4.45
CA THR A 105 4.19 -2.15 3.67
C THR A 105 5.37 -1.65 4.50
N LEU A 106 5.11 -1.22 5.74
CA LEU A 106 6.18 -0.79 6.66
C LEU A 106 7.11 -1.93 7.05
N PHE A 107 6.52 -3.07 7.43
CA PHE A 107 7.27 -4.23 7.89
C PHE A 107 8.22 -4.78 6.83
N VAL A 108 7.81 -4.77 5.56
CA VAL A 108 8.65 -5.21 4.44
C VAL A 108 9.57 -4.08 3.94
N GLY A 109 9.06 -2.84 3.85
CA GLY A 109 9.78 -1.71 3.28
C GLY A 109 10.94 -1.22 4.14
N ILE A 110 10.79 -1.17 5.46
CA ILE A 110 11.85 -0.72 6.39
C ILE A 110 13.14 -1.55 6.24
N PRO A 111 13.12 -2.88 6.41
CA PRO A 111 14.34 -3.68 6.31
C PRO A 111 14.94 -3.64 4.90
N LEU A 112 14.11 -3.60 3.86
CA LEU A 112 14.57 -3.54 2.48
C LEU A 112 15.35 -2.25 2.17
N LEU A 113 14.93 -1.13 2.75
CA LEU A 113 15.62 0.17 2.59
C LEU A 113 16.87 0.32 3.46
N GLN A 114 17.14 -0.61 4.38
CA GLN A 114 18.33 -0.58 5.24
C GLN A 114 19.55 -1.32 4.65
N ILE A 115 19.35 -2.04 3.54
CA ILE A 115 20.38 -2.87 2.90
C ILE A 115 20.75 -2.21 1.54
N PRO A 116 22.00 -2.32 1.07
CA PRO A 116 22.33 -1.94 -0.30
C PRO A 116 21.43 -2.68 -1.30
N PRO A 117 20.80 -1.98 -2.26
CA PRO A 117 19.76 -2.58 -3.10
C PRO A 117 20.31 -3.55 -4.14
N CYS A 118 21.57 -3.40 -4.53
CA CYS A 118 22.24 -4.28 -5.47
C CYS A 118 23.43 -4.90 -4.75
N LEU A 119 23.33 -6.19 -4.44
CA LEU A 119 24.43 -7.00 -3.94
C LEU A 119 25.21 -7.57 -5.12
#